data_AF-A0AAN9AEC7-F1
#
_entry.id   AF-A0AAN9AEC7-F1
#
_cell.length_a   1.000
_cell.length_b   1.000
_cell.length_c   1.000
_cell.angle_alpha   90.00
_cell.angle_beta   90.00
_cell.angle_gamma   90.00
#
_symmetry.space_group_name_H-M   'P 1'
#
loop_
_entity.id
_entity.type
_entity.pdbx_description
1 polymer ?
#
loop_
_entity_poly.entity_id
_entity_poly.type
_entity_poly.pdbx_seq_one_letter_code
_entity_poly.pdbx_strand_id
1 'polypeptide(L)'
;YLEKIKEAETNAILPNTQDLEGAAAGLGNLQHVYKLPISHLAQGRVLNNFTSVELDEWDWIRIGDANYRRQKYVAAWFWYNHVRTYAEDLNLINHANELIKNVEIAHDTNWVNTADFFGHPLSEVPLQPPRTTAELQMCRGETSG
;
A
#
# COMPACT_ATOMS: atom_id res chain seq x y z
N TYR A 1 15.80 28.69 24.78
CA TYR A 1 14.71 28.07 23.98
C TYR A 1 15.29 27.29 22.80
N LEU A 2 16.13 27.91 21.95
CA LEU A 2 16.85 27.24 20.85
C LEU A 2 17.76 26.07 21.31
N GLU A 3 18.41 26.18 22.47
CA GLU A 3 19.23 25.08 23.01
C GLU A 3 18.41 23.84 23.39
N LYS A 4 17.19 24.03 23.93
CA LYS A 4 16.30 22.92 24.28
C LYS A 4 15.75 22.21 23.04
N ILE A 5 15.56 22.94 21.93
CA ILE A 5 15.15 22.35 20.65
C ILE A 5 16.28 21.51 20.06
N LYS A 6 17.51 22.05 20.04
CA LYS A 6 18.69 21.28 19.60
C LYS A 6 18.94 20.04 20.45
N GLU A 7 18.79 20.15 21.76
CA GLU A 7 18.95 19.02 22.68
C GLU A 7 17.86 17.95 22.47
N ALA A 8 16.62 18.36 22.16
CA ALA A 8 15.55 17.45 21.80
C ALA A 8 15.76 16.78 20.43
N GLU A 9 16.24 17.51 19.42
CA GLU A 9 16.59 16.97 18.10
C GLU A 9 17.77 15.99 18.17
N THR A 10 18.78 16.29 19.00
CA THR A 10 19.95 15.42 19.17
C THR A 10 19.63 14.14 19.95
N ASN A 11 18.65 14.21 20.86
CA ASN A 11 18.17 13.05 21.63
C ASN A 11 16.96 12.35 20.98
N ALA A 12 16.49 12.82 19.84
CA ALA A 12 15.39 12.21 19.13
C ALA A 12 15.83 10.83 18.59
N ILE A 13 15.13 9.78 19.03
CA ILE A 13 15.26 8.46 18.41
C ILE A 13 14.65 8.58 17.01
N LEU A 14 15.50 8.65 16.00
CA LEU A 14 15.05 8.66 14.61
C LEU A 14 14.48 7.29 14.25
N PRO A 15 13.37 7.24 13.48
CA PRO A 15 12.84 5.99 12.97
C PRO A 15 13.92 5.23 12.17
N ASN A 16 13.97 3.92 12.34
CA ASN A 16 14.86 3.04 11.59
C ASN A 16 14.08 2.23 10.55
N THR A 17 14.78 1.33 9.84
CA THR A 17 14.17 0.49 8.79
C THR A 17 12.96 -0.31 9.28
N GLN A 18 12.99 -0.78 10.53
CA GLN A 18 11.87 -1.53 11.11
C GLN A 18 10.63 -0.65 11.33
N ASP A 19 10.81 0.63 11.67
CA ASP A 19 9.73 1.59 11.81
C ASP A 19 9.10 1.91 10.45
N LEU A 20 9.94 2.13 9.42
CA LEU A 20 9.48 2.34 8.04
C LEU A 20 8.67 1.14 7.54
N GLU A 21 9.17 -0.06 7.80
CA GLU A 21 8.49 -1.29 7.44
C GLU A 21 7.17 -1.48 8.20
N GLY A 22 7.14 -1.15 9.50
CA GLY A 22 5.94 -1.15 10.33
C GLY A 22 4.89 -0.16 9.81
N ALA A 23 5.32 1.04 9.42
CA ALA A 23 4.46 2.06 8.83
C ALA A 23 3.87 1.60 7.48
N ALA A 24 4.69 1.04 6.59
CA ALA A 24 4.23 0.48 5.32
C ALA A 24 3.23 -0.68 5.51
N ALA A 25 3.45 -1.52 6.52
CA ALA A 25 2.53 -2.59 6.88
C ALA A 25 1.21 -2.06 7.47
N GLY A 26 1.27 -1.00 8.27
CA GLY A 26 0.11 -0.28 8.80
C GLY A 26 -0.71 0.35 7.68
N LEU A 27 -0.05 0.98 6.71
CA LEU A 27 -0.69 1.53 5.51
C LEU A 27 -1.40 0.45 4.69
N GLY A 28 -0.76 -0.71 4.49
CA GLY A 28 -1.38 -1.87 3.86
C GLY A 28 -2.60 -2.41 4.63
N ASN A 29 -2.58 -2.35 5.97
CA ASN A 29 -3.77 -2.70 6.78
C ASN A 29 -4.90 -1.71 6.58
N LEU A 30 -4.61 -0.40 6.57
CA LEU A 30 -5.63 0.63 6.31
C LEU A 30 -6.24 0.46 4.93
N GLN A 31 -5.41 0.20 3.92
CA GLN A 31 -5.85 -0.15 2.58
C GLN A 31 -6.80 -1.36 2.62
N HIS A 32 -6.42 -2.43 3.32
CA HIS A 32 -7.22 -3.66 3.36
C HIS A 32 -8.54 -3.50 4.13
N VAL A 33 -8.54 -2.85 5.29
CA VAL A 33 -9.71 -2.71 6.17
C VAL A 33 -10.70 -1.69 5.61
N TYR A 34 -10.19 -0.51 5.23
CA TYR A 34 -11.02 0.60 4.75
C TYR A 34 -11.16 0.63 3.23
N LYS A 35 -10.64 -0.41 2.56
CA LYS A 35 -10.61 -0.53 1.11
C LYS A 35 -10.07 0.74 0.49
N LEU A 36 -9.01 1.39 0.99
CA LEU A 36 -8.57 2.71 0.46
C LEU A 36 -7.93 2.59 -0.93
N PRO A 37 -8.12 3.56 -1.85
CA PRO A 37 -7.50 3.48 -3.17
C PRO A 37 -6.00 3.75 -3.05
N ILE A 38 -5.16 2.93 -3.67
CA ILE A 38 -3.72 3.21 -3.72
C ILE A 38 -3.43 4.58 -4.30
N SER A 39 -4.15 5.00 -5.34
CA SER A 39 -3.97 6.35 -5.92
C SER A 39 -4.23 7.47 -4.92
N HIS A 40 -5.15 7.28 -3.98
CA HIS A 40 -5.37 8.26 -2.91
C HIS A 40 -4.22 8.24 -1.92
N LEU A 41 -3.79 7.04 -1.49
CA LEU A 41 -2.68 6.90 -0.56
C LEU A 41 -1.36 7.45 -1.15
N ALA A 42 -1.09 7.19 -2.42
CA ALA A 42 0.04 7.72 -3.18
C ALA A 42 0.03 9.25 -3.16
N GLN A 43 -1.14 9.87 -3.38
CA GLN A 43 -1.33 11.33 -3.33
C GLN A 43 -1.38 11.92 -1.91
N GLY A 44 -1.06 11.15 -0.87
CA GLY A 44 -1.13 11.59 0.52
C GLY A 44 -2.56 11.87 1.01
N ARG A 45 -3.56 11.25 0.38
CA ARG A 45 -4.98 11.40 0.72
C ARG A 45 -5.51 10.19 1.48
N VAL A 46 -6.16 10.45 2.61
CA VAL A 46 -6.92 9.45 3.37
C VAL A 46 -8.34 9.95 3.55
N LEU A 47 -9.33 9.16 3.11
CA LEU A 47 -10.76 9.50 3.22
C LEU A 47 -11.12 10.90 2.68
N ASN A 48 -10.56 11.27 1.53
CA ASN A 48 -10.71 12.58 0.85
C ASN A 48 -10.08 13.79 1.55
N ASN A 49 -9.37 13.59 2.66
CA ASN A 49 -8.55 14.63 3.27
C ASN A 49 -7.09 14.47 2.83
N PHE A 50 -6.44 15.58 2.48
CA PHE A 50 -4.99 15.60 2.30
C PHE A 50 -4.33 15.58 3.68
N THR A 51 -3.55 14.55 3.93
CA THR A 51 -2.93 14.30 5.24
C THR A 51 -1.41 14.30 5.20
N SER A 52 -0.79 14.17 4.02
CA SER A 52 0.67 14.12 3.89
C SER A 52 1.16 14.64 2.54
N VAL A 53 2.50 14.71 2.42
CA VAL A 53 3.21 14.84 1.13
C VAL A 53 2.87 13.63 0.26
N GLU A 54 2.81 13.86 -1.05
CA GLU A 54 2.68 12.83 -2.08
C GLU A 54 3.91 11.91 -2.06
N LEU A 55 3.68 10.62 -2.17
CA LEU A 55 4.72 9.60 -2.22
C LEU A 55 5.33 9.59 -3.62
N ASP A 56 6.66 9.48 -3.71
CA ASP A 56 7.33 9.31 -4.99
C ASP A 56 7.29 7.86 -5.48
N GLU A 57 7.79 7.63 -6.71
CA GLU A 57 7.77 6.31 -7.33
C GLU A 57 8.59 5.26 -6.55
N TRP A 58 9.65 5.69 -5.86
CA TRP A 58 10.50 4.81 -5.05
C TRP A 58 9.83 4.43 -3.74
N ASP A 59 9.07 5.36 -3.14
CA ASP A 59 8.25 5.09 -1.97
C ASP A 59 7.21 4.00 -2.29
N TRP A 60 6.60 4.03 -3.48
CA TRP A 60 5.63 3.00 -3.88
C TRP A 60 6.26 1.60 -3.93
N ILE A 61 7.47 1.46 -4.50
CA ILE A 61 8.21 0.19 -4.50
C ILE A 61 8.54 -0.25 -3.07
N ARG A 62 9.05 0.65 -2.23
CA ARG A 62 9.42 0.33 -0.84
C ARG A 62 8.23 -0.16 -0.03
N ILE A 63 7.06 0.46 -0.21
CA ILE A 63 5.83 0.02 0.45
C ILE A 63 5.41 -1.35 -0.08
N GLY A 64 5.51 -1.59 -1.39
CA GLY A 64 5.29 -2.91 -1.98
C GLY A 64 6.18 -3.98 -1.36
N ASP A 65 7.49 -3.73 -1.28
CA ASP A 65 8.49 -4.64 -0.71
C ASP A 65 8.20 -4.96 0.77
N ALA A 66 7.86 -3.94 1.56
CA ALA A 66 7.56 -4.10 2.97
C ALA A 66 6.31 -4.97 3.21
N ASN A 67 5.33 -4.90 2.30
CA ASN A 67 4.15 -5.76 2.32
C ASN A 67 4.48 -7.18 1.83
N TYR A 68 5.27 -7.31 0.77
CA TYR A 68 5.71 -8.61 0.24
C TYR A 68 6.48 -9.42 1.29
N ARG A 69 7.45 -8.81 1.97
CA ARG A 69 8.22 -9.45 3.06
C ARG A 69 7.34 -9.94 4.21
N ARG A 70 6.15 -9.37 4.38
CA ARG A 70 5.15 -9.75 5.40
C ARG A 70 4.08 -10.69 4.87
N GLN A 71 4.26 -11.24 3.67
CA GLN A 71 3.29 -12.12 2.99
C GLN A 71 1.92 -11.46 2.75
N LYS A 72 1.87 -10.13 2.75
CA LYS A 72 0.68 -9.36 2.39
C LYS A 72 0.64 -9.15 0.88
N TYR A 73 0.53 -10.26 0.14
CA TYR A 73 0.74 -10.27 -1.30
C TYR A 73 -0.24 -9.37 -2.06
N VAL A 74 -1.51 -9.31 -1.67
CA VAL A 74 -2.50 -8.38 -2.26
C VAL A 74 -2.07 -6.92 -2.17
N ALA A 75 -1.63 -6.48 -0.99
CA ALA A 75 -1.20 -5.10 -0.79
C ALA A 75 0.05 -4.82 -1.63
N ALA A 76 1.03 -5.72 -1.63
CA ALA A 76 2.23 -5.61 -2.45
C ALA A 76 1.89 -5.49 -3.94
N TRP A 77 1.00 -6.37 -4.43
CA TRP A 77 0.53 -6.37 -5.82
C TRP A 77 -0.06 -5.03 -6.22
N PHE A 78 -0.92 -4.44 -5.39
CA PHE A 78 -1.51 -3.14 -5.68
C PHE A 78 -0.49 -2.00 -5.79
N TRP A 79 0.53 -1.99 -4.92
CA TRP A 79 1.58 -0.97 -4.97
C TRP A 79 2.46 -1.11 -6.22
N TYR A 80 2.89 -2.33 -6.56
CA TYR A 80 3.67 -2.55 -7.78
C TYR A 80 2.85 -2.27 -9.05
N ASN A 81 1.55 -2.58 -9.06
CA ASN A 81 0.67 -2.22 -10.16
C ASN A 81 0.48 -0.71 -10.29
N HIS A 82 0.51 0.03 -9.17
CA HIS A 82 0.50 1.48 -9.20
C HIS A 82 1.75 2.03 -9.89
N VAL A 83 2.93 1.50 -9.54
CA VAL A 83 4.19 1.84 -10.22
C VAL A 83 4.11 1.52 -11.71
N ARG A 84 3.69 0.30 -12.08
CA ARG A 84 3.52 -0.11 -13.49
C ARG A 84 2.64 0.85 -14.29
N THR A 85 1.63 1.44 -13.66
CA THR A 85 0.62 2.27 -14.33
C THR A 85 1.01 3.74 -14.40
N TYR A 86 1.68 4.27 -13.37
CA TYR A 86 1.85 5.70 -13.17
C TYR A 86 3.31 6.17 -13.10
N ALA A 87 4.28 5.27 -12.99
CA ALA A 87 5.69 5.68 -13.03
C ALA A 87 6.07 6.19 -14.43
N GLU A 88 7.00 7.14 -14.46
CA GLU A 88 7.55 7.71 -15.68
C GLU A 88 8.80 6.96 -16.16
N ASP A 89 9.56 6.34 -15.24
CA ASP A 89 10.78 5.60 -15.57
C ASP A 89 10.47 4.18 -16.09
N LEU A 90 10.81 3.93 -17.35
CA LEU A 90 10.66 2.61 -18.00
C LEU A 90 11.41 1.48 -17.28
N ASN A 91 12.58 1.75 -16.71
CA ASN A 91 13.31 0.75 -15.94
C ASN A 91 12.55 0.37 -14.67
N LEU A 92 11.94 1.36 -14.01
CA LEU A 92 11.13 1.15 -12.82
C LEU A 92 9.85 0.38 -13.14
N ILE A 93 9.20 0.69 -14.28
CA ILE A 93 8.04 -0.06 -14.79
C ILE A 93 8.43 -1.53 -15.06
N ASN A 94 9.56 -1.77 -15.73
CA ASN A 94 10.04 -3.12 -16.01
C ASN A 94 10.34 -3.90 -14.72
N HIS A 95 10.97 -3.24 -13.75
CA HIS A 95 11.22 -3.81 -12.45
C HIS A 95 9.90 -4.15 -11.71
N ALA A 96 8.92 -3.24 -11.73
CA ALA A 96 7.60 -3.48 -11.16
C ALA A 96 6.90 -4.69 -11.81
N ASN A 97 7.05 -4.89 -13.12
CA ASN A 97 6.50 -6.07 -13.81
C ASN A 97 7.10 -7.39 -13.31
N GLU A 98 8.41 -7.42 -13.00
CA GLU A 98 9.06 -8.59 -12.40
C GLU A 98 8.53 -8.84 -10.98
N LEU A 99 8.41 -7.77 -10.18
CA LEU A 99 7.89 -7.86 -8.82
C LEU A 99 6.43 -8.34 -8.80
N ILE A 100 5.58 -7.85 -9.70
CA ILE A 100 4.19 -8.29 -9.85
C ILE A 100 4.12 -9.80 -10.09
N LYS A 101 4.91 -10.32 -11.03
CA LYS A 101 4.96 -11.77 -11.32
C LYS A 101 5.35 -12.58 -10.08
N ASN A 102 6.35 -12.12 -9.33
CA ASN A 102 6.80 -12.80 -8.11
C ASN A 102 5.69 -12.82 -7.04
N VAL A 103 4.98 -11.69 -6.88
CA VAL A 103 3.84 -11.59 -5.95
C VAL A 103 2.71 -12.51 -6.35
N GLU A 104 2.36 -12.55 -7.64
CA GLU A 104 1.30 -13.42 -8.17
C GLU A 104 1.62 -14.88 -7.91
N ILE A 105 2.83 -15.34 -8.25
CA ILE A 105 3.27 -16.71 -7.98
C ILE A 105 3.20 -17.02 -6.48
N ALA A 106 3.73 -16.14 -5.64
CA ALA A 106 3.77 -16.35 -4.19
C ALA A 106 2.36 -16.38 -3.57
N HIS A 107 1.46 -15.53 -4.04
CA HIS A 107 0.07 -15.52 -3.63
C HIS A 107 -0.66 -16.78 -4.08
N ASP A 108 -0.64 -17.07 -5.37
CA ASP A 108 -1.47 -18.10 -5.99
C ASP A 108 -1.05 -19.51 -5.53
N THR A 109 0.23 -19.72 -5.24
CA THR A 109 0.73 -20.96 -4.64
C THR A 109 0.16 -21.22 -3.24
N ASN A 110 -0.10 -20.16 -2.47
CA ASN A 110 -0.60 -20.23 -1.11
C ASN A 110 -2.10 -19.91 -1.01
N TRP A 111 -2.77 -19.73 -2.16
CA TRP A 111 -4.16 -19.29 -2.18
C TRP A 111 -5.08 -20.43 -1.77
N VAL A 112 -5.90 -20.15 -0.76
CA VAL A 112 -7.02 -20.99 -0.34
C VAL A 112 -8.25 -20.12 -0.51
N ASN A 113 -9.25 -20.62 -1.25
CA ASN A 113 -10.45 -19.95 -1.78
C ASN A 113 -11.41 -19.28 -0.75
N THR A 114 -10.89 -18.82 0.39
CA THR A 114 -11.69 -18.42 1.56
C THR A 114 -11.06 -17.30 2.41
N ALA A 115 -9.88 -16.77 2.09
CA ALA A 115 -9.12 -15.96 3.07
C ALA A 115 -8.66 -14.55 2.65
N ASP A 116 -8.86 -14.09 1.40
CA ASP A 116 -8.30 -12.81 0.95
C ASP A 116 -9.35 -11.87 0.29
N PHE A 117 -8.90 -10.70 -0.17
CA PHE A 117 -9.75 -9.68 -0.78
C PHE A 117 -10.33 -10.09 -2.15
N PHE A 118 -9.80 -11.16 -2.76
CA PHE A 118 -10.14 -11.63 -4.09
C PHE A 118 -10.72 -13.05 -4.06
N GLY A 119 -11.85 -13.25 -4.74
CA GLY A 119 -12.42 -14.59 -4.92
C GLY A 119 -11.64 -15.50 -5.87
N HIS A 120 -10.45 -15.07 -6.33
CA HIS A 120 -9.69 -15.68 -7.43
C HIS A 120 -8.17 -15.47 -7.24
N PRO A 121 -7.32 -16.26 -7.91
CA PRO A 121 -5.86 -16.03 -7.96
C PRO A 121 -5.51 -14.63 -8.49
N LEU A 122 -4.46 -13.99 -7.97
CA LEU A 122 -4.08 -12.62 -8.35
C LEU A 122 -3.69 -12.50 -9.82
N SER A 123 -3.12 -13.56 -10.40
CA SER A 123 -2.79 -13.61 -11.84
C SER A 123 -4.03 -13.48 -12.76
N GLU A 124 -5.24 -13.68 -12.22
CA GLU A 124 -6.51 -13.61 -12.97
C GLU A 124 -7.30 -12.31 -12.71
N VAL A 125 -6.75 -11.38 -11.93
CA VAL A 125 -7.48 -10.24 -11.36
C VAL A 125 -7.29 -8.92 -12.14
N PRO A 126 -8.32 -8.06 -12.25
CA PRO A 126 -8.17 -6.70 -12.76
C PRO A 126 -7.46 -5.75 -11.77
N LEU A 127 -6.73 -4.76 -12.30
CA LEU A 127 -5.92 -3.74 -11.59
C LEU A 127 -6.48 -3.22 -10.25
N GLN A 128 -7.78 -3.00 -10.13
CA GLN A 128 -8.52 -2.84 -8.86
C GLN A 128 -9.96 -3.33 -9.04
N PRO A 129 -10.54 -4.08 -8.07
CA PRO A 129 -11.94 -4.42 -8.15
C PRO A 129 -12.80 -3.15 -8.02
N PRO A 130 -13.88 -3.03 -8.79
CA PRO A 130 -14.79 -1.89 -8.70
C PRO A 130 -15.38 -1.82 -7.30
N ARG A 131 -15.40 -0.63 -6.71
CA ARG A 131 -16.06 -0.40 -5.42
C ARG A 131 -17.53 -0.15 -5.65
N THR A 132 -18.36 -0.87 -4.94
CA THR A 132 -19.77 -0.50 -4.80
C THR A 132 -19.91 0.68 -3.83
N THR A 133 -20.96 1.47 -3.99
CA THR A 133 -21.30 2.57 -3.08
C THR A 133 -21.50 2.08 -1.64
N ALA A 134 -22.06 0.87 -1.47
CA ALA A 134 -22.29 0.26 -0.17
C ALA A 134 -20.98 -0.09 0.55
N GLU A 135 -19.98 -0.64 -0.15
CA GLU A 135 -18.67 -0.95 0.44
C GLU A 135 -17.95 0.33 0.93
N LEU A 136 -18.05 1.42 0.17
CA LEU A 136 -17.50 2.71 0.57
C LEU A 136 -18.16 3.27 1.84
N GLN A 137 -19.47 3.08 2.01
CA GLN A 137 -20.22 3.52 3.20
C GLN A 137 -19.89 2.67 4.43
N MET A 138 -19.87 1.35 4.28
CA MET A 138 -19.50 0.42 5.36
C MET A 138 -18.08 0.67 5.87
N CYS A 139 -17.12 0.94 4.98
CA CYS A 139 -15.75 1.29 5.37
C CYS A 139 -15.64 2.65 6.07
N ARG A 140 -16.59 3.58 5.89
CA ARG A 140 -16.61 4.85 6.62
C ARG A 140 -17.32 4.78 7.98
N GLY A 141 -17.87 3.62 8.34
CA GLY A 141 -18.77 3.49 9.49
C GLY A 141 -20.12 4.20 9.26
N GLU A 142 -20.44 4.55 8.01
CA GLU A 142 -21.73 5.10 7.61
C GLU A 142 -22.68 3.92 7.42
N THR A 143 -23.58 3.69 8.37
CA THR A 143 -24.63 2.68 8.19
C THR A 143 -25.61 3.18 7.12
N SER A 144 -25.94 2.31 6.17
CA SER A 144 -26.96 2.56 5.16
C SER A 144 -28.29 2.84 5.86
N GLY A 145 -28.73 4.10 5.80
CA GLY A 145 -30.03 4.54 6.28
C GLY A 145 -31.17 4.09 5.39
#